data_AF-A0A6G3U0C1-F1
#
_entry.id   AF-A0A6G3U0C1-F1
#
_cell.length_a   1.000
_cell.length_b   1.000
_cell.length_c   1.000
_cell.angle_alpha   90.00
_cell.angle_beta   90.00
_cell.angle_gamma   90.00
#
_symmetry.space_group_name_H-M   'P 1'
#
loop_
_entity.id
_entity.type
_entity.pdbx_description
1 polymer ?
#
loop_
_entity_poly.entity_id
_entity_poly.type
_entity_poly.pdbx_seq_one_letter_code
_entity_poly.pdbx_strand_id
1 'polypeptide(L)'
;PAVPLRPDRLATGELLTLADRVRLLEYDPADRDACVRADERMVADGSLLLAVWDGSPSDGRDATAHLVAFARARGVPVDVVWPEGAARQPRPASSPSPARPPR
;
A
#
# COMPACT_ATOMS: atom_id res chain seq x y z
N PRO A 1 -5.61 -8.64 -12.54
CA PRO A 1 -5.32 -8.66 -11.08
C PRO A 1 -3.81 -8.56 -10.83
N ALA A 2 -3.38 -7.72 -9.88
CA ALA A 2 -2.00 -7.76 -9.39
C ALA A 2 -1.73 -9.14 -8.77
N VAL A 3 -0.62 -9.79 -9.17
CA VAL A 3 -0.27 -11.11 -8.66
C VAL A 3 0.75 -10.93 -7.54
N PRO A 4 0.46 -11.38 -6.30
CA PRO A 4 1.42 -11.31 -5.21
C PRO A 4 2.74 -12.01 -5.56
N LEU A 5 3.81 -11.55 -4.92
CA LEU A 5 5.11 -12.24 -4.97
C LEU A 5 4.92 -13.70 -4.54
N ARG A 6 5.70 -14.61 -5.12
CA ARG A 6 5.59 -16.06 -4.86
C ARG A 6 5.45 -16.44 -3.38
N PRO A 7 6.25 -15.92 -2.43
CA PRO A 7 6.09 -16.27 -1.02
C PRO A 7 4.72 -15.87 -0.44
N ASP A 8 4.11 -14.80 -0.94
CA ASP A 8 2.88 -14.22 -0.36
C ASP A 8 1.60 -14.81 -0.98
N ARG A 9 1.72 -15.61 -2.06
CA ARG A 9 0.55 -16.11 -2.81
C ARG A 9 -0.37 -16.99 -1.98
N LEU A 10 0.21 -17.88 -1.17
CA LEU A 10 -0.57 -18.79 -0.33
C LEU A 10 -1.36 -18.01 0.72
N ALA A 11 -0.67 -17.16 1.49
CA ALA A 11 -1.31 -16.30 2.48
C ALA A 11 -2.38 -15.38 1.84
N THR A 12 -2.10 -14.81 0.66
CA THR A 12 -3.10 -13.98 -0.05
C THR A 12 -4.33 -14.79 -0.45
N GLY A 13 -4.15 -16.02 -0.95
CA GLY A 13 -5.26 -16.91 -1.31
C GLY A 13 -6.13 -17.30 -0.11
N GLU A 14 -5.51 -17.56 1.04
CA GLU A 14 -6.22 -17.82 2.30
C GLU A 14 -7.05 -16.60 2.73
N LEU A 15 -6.47 -15.39 2.69
CA LEU A 15 -7.20 -14.16 2.99
C LEU A 15 -8.41 -13.96 2.07
N LEU A 16 -8.26 -14.24 0.77
CA LEU A 16 -9.36 -14.15 -0.19
C LEU A 16 -10.47 -15.18 0.07
N THR A 17 -10.11 -16.37 0.58
CA THR A 17 -11.07 -17.43 0.90
C THR A 17 -11.84 -17.12 2.19
N LEU A 18 -11.18 -16.48 3.15
CA LEU A 18 -11.77 -16.13 4.46
C LEU A 18 -12.51 -14.79 4.46
N ALA A 19 -12.30 -13.95 3.45
CA ALA A 19 -12.92 -12.63 3.38
C ALA A 19 -14.44 -12.72 3.18
N ASP A 20 -15.19 -12.00 4.02
CA ASP A 20 -16.64 -11.82 3.85
C ASP A 20 -16.97 -11.12 2.51
N ARG A 21 -16.13 -10.17 2.08
CA ARG A 21 -16.30 -9.43 0.83
C ARG A 21 -14.97 -9.15 0.15
N VAL A 22 -14.97 -9.28 -1.18
CA VAL A 22 -13.87 -8.91 -2.08
C VAL A 22 -14.39 -7.91 -3.10
N ARG A 23 -13.65 -6.81 -3.30
CA ARG A 23 -13.94 -5.80 -4.34
C ARG A 23 -12.78 -5.73 -5.32
N LEU A 24 -13.10 -5.75 -6.61
CA LEU A 24 -12.11 -5.56 -7.67
C LEU A 24 -12.02 -4.07 -8.00
N LEU A 25 -10.80 -3.55 -8.05
CA LEU A 25 -10.49 -2.19 -8.48
C LEU A 25 -9.65 -2.24 -9.76
N GLU A 26 -9.82 -1.23 -10.61
CA GLU A 26 -8.89 -0.99 -11.71
C GLU A 26 -7.51 -0.67 -11.12
N TYR A 27 -6.50 -1.39 -11.59
CA TYR A 27 -5.14 -1.28 -11.09
C TYR A 27 -4.16 -1.65 -12.19
N ASP A 28 -3.24 -0.74 -12.50
CA ASP A 28 -2.09 -0.99 -13.36
C ASP A 28 -0.81 -0.68 -12.57
N PRO A 29 0.02 -1.69 -12.25
CA PRO A 29 1.26 -1.47 -11.51
C PRO A 29 2.30 -0.64 -12.28
N ALA A 30 2.15 -0.47 -13.59
CA ALA A 30 3.01 0.39 -14.39
C ALA A 30 2.57 1.86 -14.38
N ASP A 31 1.32 2.14 -13.98
CA ASP A 31 0.75 3.47 -13.88
C ASP A 31 0.65 3.87 -12.40
N ARG A 32 1.48 4.83 -12.00
CA ARG A 32 1.51 5.35 -10.63
C ARG A 32 0.17 5.97 -10.23
N ASP A 33 -0.49 6.67 -11.14
CA ASP A 33 -1.77 7.33 -10.85
C ASP A 33 -2.89 6.30 -10.72
N ALA A 34 -2.85 5.20 -11.49
CA ALA A 34 -3.75 4.07 -11.28
C ALA A 34 -3.55 3.42 -9.90
N CYS A 35 -2.30 3.23 -9.47
CA CYS A 35 -2.00 2.71 -8.13
C CYS A 35 -2.55 3.62 -7.04
N VAL A 36 -2.25 4.92 -7.11
CA VAL A 36 -2.70 5.91 -6.12
C VAL A 36 -4.22 5.97 -6.05
N ARG A 37 -4.92 6.00 -7.19
CA ARG A 37 -6.39 6.01 -7.22
C ARG A 37 -7.01 4.76 -6.60
N ALA A 38 -6.41 3.59 -6.81
CA ALA A 38 -6.89 2.34 -6.21
C ALA A 38 -6.74 2.37 -4.69
N ASP A 39 -5.58 2.80 -4.18
CA ASP A 39 -5.31 2.91 -2.75
C ASP A 39 -6.22 3.95 -2.07
N GLU A 40 -6.39 5.12 -2.69
CA GLU A 40 -7.30 6.17 -2.21
C GLU A 40 -8.76 5.68 -2.16
N ARG A 41 -9.19 4.92 -3.17
CA ARG A 41 -10.53 4.34 -3.19
C ARG A 41 -10.73 3.35 -2.05
N MET A 42 -9.73 2.51 -1.78
CA MET A 42 -9.75 1.56 -0.67
C MET A 42 -9.88 2.28 0.68
N VAL A 43 -9.14 3.37 0.88
CA VAL A 43 -9.23 4.18 2.11
C VAL A 43 -10.58 4.88 2.23
N ALA A 44 -11.09 5.46 1.15
CA ALA A 44 -12.36 6.18 1.16
C ALA A 44 -13.59 5.28 1.43
N ASP A 45 -13.53 4.00 1.04
CA ASP A 45 -14.57 3.02 1.34
C ASP A 45 -14.48 2.46 2.78
N GLY A 46 -13.37 2.75 3.49
CA GLY A 46 -13.14 2.34 4.87
C GLY A 46 -13.67 3.34 5.91
N SER A 47 -13.99 2.85 7.10
CA SER A 47 -14.45 3.68 8.24
C SER A 47 -13.33 4.09 9.20
N LEU A 48 -12.17 3.42 9.13
CA LEU A 48 -11.00 3.65 9.97
C LEU A 48 -9.76 3.22 9.18
N LEU A 49 -8.70 4.05 9.19
CA LEU A 49 -7.39 3.68 8.70
C LEU A 49 -6.47 3.35 9.88
N LEU A 50 -6.05 2.09 9.96
CA LEU A 50 -4.97 1.68 10.86
C LEU A 50 -3.63 1.73 10.11
N ALA A 51 -2.75 2.65 10.48
CA ALA A 51 -1.49 2.89 9.80
C ALA A 51 -0.30 2.43 10.64
N VAL A 52 0.43 1.40 10.17
CA VAL A 52 1.73 1.04 10.74
C VAL A 52 2.79 1.97 10.13
N TRP A 53 3.08 3.06 10.84
CA TRP A 53 3.81 4.21 10.27
C TRP A 53 4.53 5.00 11.35
N ASP A 54 5.76 5.41 11.07
CA ASP A 54 6.66 6.13 12.00
C ASP A 54 6.37 7.63 12.13
N GLY A 55 5.37 8.16 11.42
CA GLY A 55 5.05 9.58 11.43
C GLY A 55 5.78 10.42 10.37
N SER A 56 6.59 9.81 9.49
CA SER A 56 7.37 10.53 8.46
C SER A 56 6.46 11.32 7.49
N PRO A 57 6.70 12.63 7.25
CA PRO A 57 5.84 13.43 6.38
C PRO A 57 5.77 12.85 4.96
N SER A 58 4.65 13.09 4.28
CA SER A 58 4.52 12.66 2.87
C SER A 58 5.49 13.47 2.01
N ASP A 59 6.49 12.80 1.45
CA ASP A 59 7.44 13.34 0.47
C ASP A 59 7.01 13.02 -0.99
N GLY A 60 5.80 12.47 -1.16
CA GLY A 60 5.25 11.99 -2.41
C GLY A 60 5.80 10.63 -2.85
N ARG A 61 6.80 10.06 -2.20
CA ARG A 61 7.33 8.71 -2.49
C ARG A 61 6.81 7.69 -1.49
N ASP A 62 6.57 8.12 -0.27
CA ASP A 62 6.02 7.28 0.79
C ASP A 62 4.50 7.10 0.63
N ALA A 63 4.10 5.98 0.03
CA ALA A 63 2.70 5.62 -0.16
C ALA A 63 1.88 5.66 1.14
N THR A 64 2.46 5.19 2.26
CA THR A 64 1.78 5.20 3.57
C THR A 64 1.54 6.62 4.06
N ALA A 65 2.52 7.51 3.94
CA ALA A 65 2.38 8.90 4.37
C ALA A 65 1.35 9.65 3.51
N HIS A 66 1.31 9.36 2.19
CA HIS A 66 0.27 9.84 1.28
C HIS A 66 -1.13 9.42 1.74
N LEU A 67 -1.33 8.13 2.02
CA LEU A 67 -2.65 7.60 2.42
C LEU A 67 -3.09 8.11 3.79
N VAL A 68 -2.17 8.31 4.74
CA VAL A 68 -2.48 8.96 6.02
C VAL A 68 -2.94 10.40 5.81
N ALA A 69 -2.25 11.16 4.96
CA ALA A 69 -2.66 12.52 4.64
C ALA A 69 -4.03 12.57 3.93
N PHE A 70 -4.24 11.66 2.97
CA PHE A 70 -5.51 11.52 2.25
C PHE A 70 -6.67 11.17 3.19
N ALA A 71 -6.50 10.19 4.07
CA ALA A 71 -7.52 9.78 5.05
C ALA A 71 -7.93 10.94 5.96
N ARG A 72 -6.95 11.63 6.53
CA ARG A 72 -7.17 12.82 7.37
C ARG A 72 -7.92 13.91 6.62
N ALA A 73 -7.54 14.20 5.37
CA ALA A 73 -8.21 15.19 4.54
C ALA A 73 -9.68 14.82 4.21
N ARG A 74 -10.00 13.53 4.16
CA ARG A 74 -11.36 13.02 3.92
C ARG A 74 -12.19 12.86 5.20
N GLY A 75 -11.63 13.14 6.38
CA GLY A 75 -12.29 12.94 7.65
C GLY A 75 -12.40 11.47 8.07
N VAL A 76 -11.64 10.57 7.44
CA VAL A 76 -11.51 9.17 7.88
C VAL A 76 -10.62 9.16 9.13
N PRO A 77 -11.08 8.61 10.27
CA PRO A 77 -10.24 8.44 11.45
C PRO A 77 -8.96 7.66 11.12
N VAL A 78 -7.82 8.09 11.70
CA VAL A 78 -6.53 7.43 11.49
C VAL A 78 -5.92 7.09 12.83
N ASP A 79 -5.69 5.79 13.06
CA ASP A 79 -4.93 5.28 14.21
C ASP A 79 -3.55 4.85 13.76
N VAL A 80 -2.52 5.44 14.35
CA VAL A 80 -1.12 5.13 14.02
C VAL A 80 -0.58 4.11 15.01
N VAL A 81 -0.05 3.00 14.49
CA VAL A 81 0.59 1.93 15.27
C VAL A 81 2.08 1.99 15.04
N TRP A 82 2.80 2.57 15.99
CA TRP A 82 4.27 2.60 16.00
C TRP A 82 4.79 2.48 17.44
N PRO A 83 5.10 1.26 17.90
CA PRO A 83 5.56 1.03 19.25
C PRO A 83 6.89 1.73 19.55
N GLU A 84 7.15 1.99 20.84
CA GLU A 84 8.46 2.44 21.29
C GLU A 84 9.55 1.45 20.86
N GLY A 85 10.67 1.97 20.35
CA GLY A 85 11.76 1.17 19.82
C GLY A 85 11.55 0.59 18.41
N ALA A 86 10.39 0.82 17.78
CA ALA A 86 10.17 0.44 16.39
C ALA A 86 11.06 1.26 15.45
N ALA A 87 11.74 0.58 14.54
CA ALA A 87 12.61 1.18 13.54
C ALA A 87 12.28 0.60 12.16
N ARG A 88 12.35 1.46 11.14
CA ARG A 88 12.28 0.99 9.75
C ARG A 88 13.54 0.20 9.44
N GLN A 89 13.38 -1.02 8.94
CA GLN A 89 14.51 -1.71 8.34
C GLN A 89 14.82 -1.07 6.98
N PRO A 90 16.08 -0.75 6.69
CA PRO A 90 16.46 -0.31 5.37
C PRO A 90 16.03 -1.37 4.36
N ARG A 91 15.30 -0.97 3.32
CA ARG A 91 15.03 -1.88 2.21
C ARG A 91 16.40 -2.30 1.65
N PRO A 92 16.73 -3.60 1.54
CA PRO A 92 17.97 -4.00 0.90
C PRO A 92 18.00 -3.39 -0.50
N ALA A 93 19.16 -2.85 -0.91
CA ALA A 93 19.32 -2.24 -2.22
C ALA A 93 18.86 -3.24 -3.29
N SER A 94 17.76 -2.93 -3.96
CA SER A 94 17.29 -3.72 -5.10
C SER A 94 18.39 -3.68 -6.16
N SER A 95 18.85 -4.85 -6.61
CA SER A 95 19.77 -4.95 -7.75
C SER A 95 19.23 -4.14 -8.93
N PRO A 96 20.07 -3.41 -9.69
CA PRO A 96 19.60 -2.63 -10.84
C PRO A 96 18.88 -3.57 -11.81
N SER A 97 17.63 -3.21 -12.13
CA SER A 97 16.83 -3.92 -13.13
C SER A 97 17.59 -3.93 -14.46
N PRO A 98 17.77 -5.08 -15.13
CA PRO A 98 18.45 -5.11 -16.43
C PRO A 98 17.68 -4.24 -17.41
N ALA A 99 18.39 -3.30 -18.02
CA ALA A 99 17.83 -2.37 -19.00
C ALA A 99 17.11 -3.15 -20.11
N ARG A 100 15.86 -2.76 -20.37
CA ARG A 100 15.03 -3.32 -21.45
C ARG A 100 15.69 -2.96 -22.80
N PRO A 101 15.98 -3.93 -23.68
CA PRO A 101 16.61 -3.62 -24.96
C PRO A 101 15.66 -2.79 -25.85
N PRO A 102 16.19 -1.88 -26.67
CA PRO A 102 15.39 -1.15 -27.65
C PRO A 102 14.83 -2.10 -28.71
N ARG A 103 13.65 -1.76 -29.24
CA ARG A 103 12.93 -2.51 -30.29
C ARG A 103 13.61 -2.43 -31.64
#